data_AF-A0A2S8R7C4-F1
#
_entry.id   AF-A0A2S8R7C4-F1
#
_cell.length_a   1.000
_cell.length_b   1.000
_cell.length_c   1.000
_cell.angle_alpha   90.00
_cell.angle_beta   90.00
_cell.angle_gamma   90.00
#
_symmetry.space_group_name_H-M   'P 1'
#
loop_
_entity.id
_entity.type
_entity.pdbx_description
1 polymer ?
#
loop_
_entity_poly.entity_id
_entity_poly.type
_entity_poly.pdbx_seq_one_letter_code
_entity_poly.pdbx_strand_id
1 'polypeptide(L)'
;MYNYTDEFLTAFKYSGCQDEIIEGIFKYGDDIADVLTKHGDDAVRAISRYGDDAVELIAKHGDEAVRAISKYGEEGLTAIYYYGDQLVDLVRIHGDDAVEVITKYGDDALEAISKNIDPDLIKQLDDLGIKPSDYDNFRITGRESAEKVAKAVENAKYTRAILQEMPGFMDDMASVLDNVGMSIDRFNELMALPADLLSDADRAAMKAIRDAIPMPTEETIMQKVIPQGDIANYISGEYKGVGGHITKAQDVKQLKNYDDIYNSLRLDYVDSDFNPATDECVGVIRFKTPNASRIEIPYSQAMGGNAVGGPPFTGNGFTAATNGQAIPEFLCKNRVALKDGAELYMITKDGAEILVAVYNKVSARFVDILE
;
A
#
# COMPACT_ATOMS: atom_id res chain seq x y z
N MET A 1 -53.74 -24.21 -25.84
CA MET A 1 -53.16 -23.00 -26.43
C MET A 1 -53.01 -22.01 -25.29
N TYR A 2 -51.79 -21.75 -24.85
CA TYR A 2 -51.56 -20.64 -23.93
C TYR A 2 -51.98 -19.36 -24.66
N ASN A 3 -52.87 -18.58 -24.04
CA ASN A 3 -53.44 -17.41 -24.67
C ASN A 3 -52.60 -16.20 -24.23
N TYR A 4 -51.41 -16.07 -24.82
CA TYR A 4 -50.50 -14.98 -24.50
C TYR A 4 -50.97 -13.65 -25.10
N THR A 5 -50.59 -12.55 -24.45
CA THR A 5 -50.94 -11.20 -24.87
C THR A 5 -50.24 -10.81 -26.17
N ASP A 6 -50.85 -9.90 -26.94
CA ASP A 6 -50.22 -9.33 -28.15
C ASP A 6 -48.89 -8.64 -27.82
N GLU A 7 -48.76 -8.10 -26.61
CA GLU A 7 -47.55 -7.46 -26.10
C GLU A 7 -46.40 -8.48 -25.94
N PHE A 8 -46.66 -9.61 -25.28
CA PHE A 8 -45.71 -10.71 -25.19
C PHE A 8 -45.35 -11.27 -26.57
N LEU A 9 -46.35 -11.51 -27.44
CA LEU A 9 -46.11 -12.04 -28.78
C LEU A 9 -45.24 -11.11 -29.61
N THR A 10 -45.40 -9.79 -29.42
CA THR A 10 -44.54 -8.77 -30.04
C THR A 10 -43.14 -8.82 -29.46
N ALA A 11 -42.98 -8.83 -28.13
CA ALA A 11 -41.67 -8.92 -27.47
C ALA A 11 -40.92 -10.19 -27.89
N PHE A 12 -41.58 -11.35 -27.85
CA PHE A 12 -41.04 -12.63 -28.30
C PHE A 12 -40.59 -12.59 -29.77
N LYS A 13 -41.41 -12.04 -30.67
CA LYS A 13 -41.10 -11.96 -32.09
C LYS A 13 -39.82 -11.17 -32.38
N TYR A 14 -39.54 -10.13 -31.60
CA TYR A 14 -38.36 -9.27 -31.77
C TYR A 14 -37.22 -9.58 -30.82
N SER A 15 -37.39 -10.56 -29.93
CA SER A 15 -36.37 -10.98 -28.97
C SER A 15 -35.18 -11.66 -29.64
N GLY A 16 -33.98 -11.39 -29.12
CA GLY A 16 -32.74 -12.09 -29.46
C GLY A 16 -32.48 -13.34 -28.65
N CYS A 17 -33.39 -13.78 -27.77
CA CYS A 17 -33.25 -14.97 -26.92
C CYS A 17 -34.51 -15.87 -26.97
N GLN A 18 -35.03 -16.12 -28.18
CA GLN A 18 -36.27 -16.91 -28.37
C GLN A 18 -36.18 -18.34 -27.85
N ASP A 19 -35.01 -18.98 -27.96
CA ASP A 19 -34.81 -20.35 -27.46
C ASP A 19 -34.88 -20.37 -25.92
N GLU A 20 -34.20 -19.41 -25.27
CA GLU A 20 -34.24 -19.23 -23.82
C GLU A 20 -35.65 -18.91 -23.32
N ILE A 21 -36.42 -18.12 -24.08
CA ILE A 21 -37.83 -17.83 -23.75
C ILE A 21 -38.68 -19.11 -23.83
N ILE A 22 -38.51 -19.92 -24.89
CA ILE A 22 -39.26 -21.18 -25.05
C ILE A 22 -38.93 -22.13 -23.90
N GLU A 23 -37.66 -22.31 -23.58
CA GLU A 23 -37.22 -23.13 -22.45
C GLU A 23 -37.76 -22.58 -21.12
N GLY A 24 -37.68 -21.27 -20.92
CA GLY A 24 -38.21 -20.57 -19.76
C GLY A 24 -39.71 -20.80 -19.57
N ILE A 25 -40.51 -20.74 -20.64
CA ILE A 25 -41.96 -21.02 -20.58
C ILE A 25 -42.24 -22.44 -20.08
N PHE A 26 -41.44 -23.43 -20.49
CA PHE A 26 -41.63 -24.80 -20.00
C PHE A 26 -41.37 -24.95 -18.50
N LYS A 27 -40.47 -24.14 -17.95
CA LYS A 27 -40.02 -24.23 -16.55
C LYS A 27 -40.79 -23.29 -15.61
N TYR A 28 -41.05 -22.06 -16.04
CA TYR A 28 -41.59 -20.95 -15.25
C TYR A 28 -42.97 -20.49 -15.73
N GLY A 29 -43.46 -20.98 -16.86
CA GLY A 29 -44.80 -20.63 -17.37
C GLY A 29 -44.95 -19.14 -17.69
N ASP A 30 -46.06 -18.56 -17.23
CA ASP A 30 -46.43 -17.18 -17.52
C ASP A 30 -45.48 -16.16 -16.89
N ASP A 31 -44.72 -16.52 -15.85
CA ASP A 31 -43.76 -15.63 -15.20
C ASP A 31 -42.65 -15.17 -16.16
N ILE A 32 -42.22 -16.05 -17.07
CA ILE A 32 -41.25 -15.70 -18.12
C ILE A 32 -41.85 -14.75 -19.16
N ALA A 33 -43.13 -14.91 -19.48
CA ALA A 33 -43.82 -14.00 -20.40
C ALA A 33 -43.93 -12.59 -19.79
N ASP A 34 -44.24 -12.52 -18.50
CA ASP A 34 -44.30 -11.28 -17.73
C ASP A 34 -42.95 -10.59 -17.62
N VAL A 35 -41.89 -11.33 -17.28
CA VAL A 35 -40.53 -10.79 -17.14
C VAL A 35 -39.99 -10.30 -18.49
N LEU A 36 -40.16 -11.06 -19.58
CA LEU A 36 -39.77 -10.62 -20.91
C LEU A 36 -40.45 -9.31 -21.30
N THR A 37 -41.75 -9.20 -21.02
CA THR A 37 -42.53 -8.03 -21.41
C THR A 37 -42.13 -6.78 -20.61
N LYS A 38 -41.83 -6.95 -19.32
CA LYS A 38 -41.49 -5.84 -18.41
C LYS A 38 -40.03 -5.42 -18.48
N HIS A 39 -39.12 -6.40 -18.61
CA HIS A 39 -37.69 -6.22 -18.39
C HIS A 39 -36.81 -6.64 -19.59
N GLY A 40 -37.42 -7.25 -20.63
CA GLY A 40 -36.76 -7.58 -21.88
C GLY A 40 -35.84 -8.81 -21.82
N ASP A 41 -35.08 -8.99 -22.89
CA ASP A 41 -34.22 -10.17 -23.10
C ASP A 41 -33.20 -10.40 -21.99
N ASP A 42 -32.66 -9.33 -21.41
CA ASP A 42 -31.61 -9.41 -20.40
C ASP A 42 -32.09 -10.08 -19.11
N ALA A 43 -33.35 -9.86 -18.75
CA ALA A 43 -33.99 -10.54 -17.64
C ALA A 43 -34.23 -12.02 -17.93
N VAL A 44 -34.60 -12.35 -19.17
CA VAL A 44 -34.74 -13.76 -19.58
C VAL A 44 -33.39 -14.47 -19.56
N ARG A 45 -32.32 -13.85 -20.09
CA ARG A 45 -30.96 -14.40 -20.02
C ARG A 45 -30.51 -14.62 -18.58
N ALA A 46 -30.82 -13.70 -17.67
CA ALA A 46 -30.55 -13.86 -16.26
C ALA A 46 -31.28 -15.08 -15.68
N ILE A 47 -32.57 -15.25 -15.95
CA ILE A 47 -33.35 -16.40 -15.46
C ILE A 47 -32.87 -17.72 -16.07
N SER A 48 -32.59 -17.77 -17.37
CA SER A 48 -32.09 -18.98 -18.01
C SER A 48 -30.74 -19.42 -17.44
N ARG A 49 -29.90 -18.47 -17.01
CA ARG A 49 -28.58 -18.76 -16.46
C ARG A 49 -28.58 -19.09 -14.97
N TYR A 50 -29.37 -18.36 -14.18
CA TYR A 50 -29.33 -18.41 -12.72
C TYR A 50 -30.58 -18.99 -12.07
N GLY A 51 -31.61 -19.29 -12.87
CA GLY A 51 -32.82 -19.96 -12.43
C GLY A 51 -33.63 -19.16 -11.42
N ASP A 52 -34.12 -19.87 -10.40
CA ASP A 52 -35.12 -19.38 -9.45
C ASP A 52 -34.60 -18.19 -8.63
N ASP A 53 -33.29 -18.15 -8.36
CA ASP A 53 -32.65 -17.04 -7.65
C ASP A 53 -32.78 -15.73 -8.45
N ALA A 54 -32.57 -15.77 -9.77
CA ALA A 54 -32.78 -14.58 -10.61
C ALA A 54 -34.26 -14.20 -10.69
N VAL A 55 -35.18 -15.17 -10.74
CA VAL A 55 -36.62 -14.90 -10.73
C VAL A 55 -37.01 -14.13 -9.46
N GLU A 56 -36.56 -14.60 -8.29
CA GLU A 56 -36.87 -13.97 -7.01
C GLU A 56 -36.35 -12.53 -6.94
N LEU A 57 -35.08 -12.31 -7.30
CA LEU A 57 -34.46 -10.99 -7.21
C LEU A 57 -35.03 -10.01 -8.23
N ILE A 58 -35.28 -10.43 -9.47
CA ILE A 58 -35.89 -9.59 -10.50
C ILE A 58 -37.32 -9.22 -10.11
N ALA A 59 -38.10 -10.16 -9.58
CA ALA A 59 -39.45 -9.88 -9.10
C ALA A 59 -39.47 -8.82 -7.98
N LYS A 60 -38.45 -8.84 -7.11
CA LYS A 60 -38.37 -7.92 -5.96
C LYS A 60 -37.77 -6.55 -6.32
N HIS A 61 -36.72 -6.53 -7.13
CA HIS A 61 -35.87 -5.35 -7.34
C HIS A 61 -35.89 -4.83 -8.79
N GLY A 62 -36.61 -5.49 -9.71
CA GLY A 62 -36.89 -4.98 -11.06
C GLY A 62 -35.65 -4.78 -11.93
N ASP A 63 -35.63 -3.69 -12.71
CA ASP A 63 -34.59 -3.39 -13.69
C ASP A 63 -33.21 -3.16 -13.05
N GLU A 64 -33.15 -2.71 -11.79
CA GLU A 64 -31.89 -2.63 -11.03
C GLU A 64 -31.28 -4.02 -10.85
N ALA A 65 -32.09 -5.04 -10.54
CA ALA A 65 -31.60 -6.40 -10.43
C ALA A 65 -31.12 -6.96 -11.77
N VAL A 66 -31.91 -6.74 -12.83
CA VAL A 66 -31.54 -7.14 -14.19
C VAL A 66 -30.21 -6.51 -14.60
N ARG A 67 -30.04 -5.19 -14.40
CA ARG A 67 -28.80 -4.49 -14.73
C ARG A 67 -27.57 -5.07 -14.03
N ALA A 68 -27.66 -5.30 -12.71
CA ALA A 68 -26.53 -5.84 -11.97
C ALA A 68 -26.20 -7.28 -12.40
N ILE A 69 -27.20 -8.15 -12.58
CA ILE A 69 -26.99 -9.53 -13.02
C ILE A 69 -26.45 -9.60 -14.45
N SER A 70 -26.98 -8.80 -15.36
CA SER A 70 -26.53 -8.82 -16.76
C SER A 70 -25.09 -8.33 -16.93
N LYS A 71 -24.66 -7.36 -16.11
CA LYS A 71 -23.32 -6.78 -16.19
C LYS A 71 -22.27 -7.56 -15.39
N TYR A 72 -22.60 -7.99 -14.17
CA TYR A 72 -21.66 -8.61 -13.22
C TYR A 72 -21.94 -10.10 -12.99
N GLY A 73 -22.95 -10.67 -13.65
CA GLY A 73 -23.25 -12.09 -13.57
C GLY A 73 -23.63 -12.55 -12.17
N GLU A 74 -22.96 -13.62 -11.71
CA GLU A 74 -23.19 -14.23 -10.40
C GLU A 74 -22.78 -13.30 -9.25
N GLU A 75 -21.76 -12.45 -9.46
CA GLU A 75 -21.35 -11.45 -8.46
C GLU A 75 -22.43 -10.38 -8.27
N GLY A 76 -23.03 -9.92 -9.37
CA GLY A 76 -24.17 -9.00 -9.34
C GLY A 76 -25.39 -9.61 -8.66
N LEU A 77 -25.71 -10.88 -8.98
CA LEU A 77 -26.77 -11.64 -8.32
C LEU A 77 -26.52 -11.75 -6.81
N THR A 78 -25.31 -12.13 -6.41
CA THR A 78 -24.89 -12.26 -5.01
C THR A 78 -24.98 -10.93 -4.27
N ALA A 79 -24.54 -9.84 -4.89
CA ALA A 79 -24.60 -8.50 -4.30
C ALA A 79 -26.04 -8.06 -4.04
N ILE A 80 -26.96 -8.26 -4.99
CA ILE A 80 -28.39 -7.95 -4.78
C ILE A 80 -28.99 -8.87 -3.72
N TYR A 81 -28.65 -10.16 -3.74
CA TYR A 81 -29.14 -11.10 -2.74
C TYR A 81 -28.75 -10.67 -1.31
N TYR A 82 -27.50 -10.25 -1.11
CA TYR A 82 -26.99 -9.89 0.21
C TYR A 82 -27.39 -8.48 0.66
N TYR A 83 -27.32 -7.49 -0.23
CA TYR A 83 -27.52 -6.07 0.09
C TYR A 83 -28.92 -5.55 -0.25
N GLY A 84 -29.65 -6.24 -1.13
CA GLY A 84 -31.05 -5.97 -1.45
C GLY A 84 -31.34 -4.50 -1.75
N ASP A 85 -32.28 -3.93 -0.99
CA ASP A 85 -32.76 -2.56 -1.18
C ASP A 85 -31.65 -1.51 -0.99
N GLN A 86 -30.65 -1.77 -0.13
CA GLN A 86 -29.53 -0.83 0.05
C GLN A 86 -28.72 -0.68 -1.24
N LEU A 87 -28.37 -1.80 -1.89
CA LEU A 87 -27.68 -1.76 -3.18
C LEU A 87 -28.53 -1.09 -4.26
N VAL A 88 -29.84 -1.40 -4.30
CA VAL A 88 -30.76 -0.79 -5.26
C VAL A 88 -30.83 0.73 -5.10
N ASP A 89 -30.91 1.24 -3.89
CA ASP A 89 -30.92 2.68 -3.63
C ASP A 89 -29.60 3.35 -4.01
N LEU A 90 -28.47 2.68 -3.76
CA LEU A 90 -27.16 3.17 -4.19
C LEU A 90 -27.00 3.17 -5.71
N VAL A 91 -27.52 2.16 -6.41
CA VAL A 91 -27.55 2.11 -7.89
C VAL A 91 -28.40 3.23 -8.47
N ARG A 92 -29.48 3.65 -7.79
CA ARG A 92 -30.27 4.83 -8.22
C ARG A 92 -29.51 6.14 -8.11
N ILE A 93 -28.62 6.26 -7.13
CA ILE A 93 -27.86 7.49 -6.86
C ILE A 93 -26.57 7.53 -7.68
N HIS A 94 -25.81 6.43 -7.70
CA HIS A 94 -24.45 6.35 -8.24
C HIS A 94 -24.34 5.46 -9.48
N GLY A 95 -25.44 4.87 -9.96
CA GLY A 95 -25.43 3.99 -11.13
C GLY A 95 -24.67 2.68 -10.90
N ASP A 96 -24.15 2.13 -11.98
CA ASP A 96 -23.47 0.83 -11.96
C ASP A 96 -22.16 0.83 -11.18
N ASP A 97 -21.57 2.01 -10.92
CA ASP A 97 -20.32 2.15 -10.17
C ASP A 97 -20.50 1.71 -8.71
N ALA A 98 -21.70 1.88 -8.14
CA ALA A 98 -22.04 1.33 -6.83
C ALA A 98 -21.95 -0.20 -6.81
N VAL A 99 -22.48 -0.86 -7.85
CA VAL A 99 -22.42 -2.33 -7.93
C VAL A 99 -20.97 -2.78 -7.99
N GLU A 100 -20.13 -2.12 -8.78
CA GLU A 100 -18.72 -2.48 -8.96
C GLU A 100 -17.92 -2.40 -7.65
N VAL A 101 -18.07 -1.31 -6.89
CA VAL A 101 -17.33 -1.16 -5.63
C VAL A 101 -17.90 -2.07 -4.54
N ILE A 102 -19.21 -2.32 -4.52
CA ILE A 102 -19.85 -3.20 -3.53
C ILE A 102 -19.54 -4.67 -3.81
N THR A 103 -19.52 -5.12 -5.07
CA THR A 103 -19.10 -6.50 -5.39
C THR A 103 -17.64 -6.74 -5.02
N LYS A 104 -16.79 -5.71 -5.17
CA LYS A 104 -15.35 -5.81 -4.91
C LYS A 104 -14.95 -5.69 -3.44
N TYR A 105 -15.59 -4.79 -2.68
CA TYR A 105 -15.20 -4.49 -1.29
C TYR A 105 -16.30 -4.74 -0.26
N GLY A 106 -17.52 -5.08 -0.68
CA GLY A 106 -18.63 -5.39 0.20
C GLY A 106 -18.95 -4.27 1.19
N ASP A 107 -18.97 -4.63 2.47
CA ASP A 107 -19.39 -3.76 3.58
C ASP A 107 -18.49 -2.52 3.71
N ASP A 108 -17.19 -2.64 3.38
CA ASP A 108 -16.26 -1.50 3.46
C ASP A 108 -16.62 -0.42 2.43
N ALA A 109 -17.06 -0.81 1.22
CA ALA A 109 -17.55 0.15 0.23
C ALA A 109 -18.88 0.79 0.67
N LEU A 110 -19.78 0.02 1.30
CA LEU A 110 -21.02 0.58 1.86
C LEU A 110 -20.73 1.60 2.96
N GLU A 111 -19.78 1.30 3.85
CA GLU A 111 -19.36 2.24 4.89
C GLU A 111 -18.77 3.51 4.27
N ALA A 112 -17.90 3.39 3.28
CA ALA A 112 -17.33 4.52 2.57
C ALA A 112 -18.41 5.40 1.91
N ILE A 113 -19.37 4.79 1.20
CA ILE A 113 -20.48 5.52 0.57
C ILE A 113 -21.35 6.21 1.62
N SER A 114 -21.59 5.57 2.78
CA SER A 114 -22.33 6.18 3.90
C SER A 114 -21.63 7.43 4.47
N LYS A 115 -20.29 7.51 4.34
CA LYS A 115 -19.46 8.67 4.68
C LYS A 115 -19.38 9.70 3.52
N ASN A 116 -20.26 9.59 2.53
CA ASN A 116 -20.34 10.41 1.31
C ASN A 116 -19.10 10.32 0.40
N ILE A 117 -18.38 9.19 0.43
CA ILE A 117 -17.29 8.92 -0.50
C ILE A 117 -17.90 8.22 -1.72
N ASP A 118 -17.99 8.94 -2.84
CA ASP A 118 -18.60 8.41 -4.07
C ASP A 118 -17.82 7.20 -4.62
N PRO A 119 -18.47 6.25 -5.31
CA PRO A 119 -17.80 5.10 -5.92
C PRO A 119 -16.60 5.45 -6.81
N ASP A 120 -16.67 6.56 -7.57
CA ASP A 120 -15.54 7.02 -8.39
C ASP A 120 -14.31 7.39 -7.56
N LEU A 121 -14.51 8.02 -6.40
CA LEU A 121 -13.43 8.36 -5.48
C LEU A 121 -12.88 7.11 -4.78
N ILE A 122 -13.74 6.12 -4.51
CA ILE A 122 -13.31 4.80 -4.02
C ILE A 122 -12.40 4.12 -5.04
N LYS A 123 -12.79 4.12 -6.32
CA LYS A 123 -11.99 3.55 -7.42
C LYS A 123 -10.66 4.30 -7.58
N GLN A 124 -10.69 5.63 -7.55
CA GLN A 124 -9.47 6.44 -7.61
C GLN A 124 -8.51 6.10 -6.46
N LEU A 125 -9.01 5.93 -5.24
CA LEU A 125 -8.20 5.53 -4.10
C LEU A 125 -7.64 4.10 -4.27
N ASP A 126 -8.43 3.16 -4.81
CA ASP A 126 -7.94 1.82 -5.10
C ASP A 126 -6.84 1.78 -6.17
N ASP A 127 -6.95 2.62 -7.21
CA ASP A 127 -5.90 2.78 -8.21
C ASP A 127 -4.58 3.30 -7.61
N LEU A 128 -4.68 4.04 -6.49
CA LEU A 128 -3.54 4.46 -5.66
C LEU A 128 -3.12 3.42 -4.63
N GLY A 129 -3.76 2.25 -4.61
CA GLY A 129 -3.49 1.14 -3.69
C GLY A 129 -4.13 1.30 -2.31
N ILE A 130 -5.11 2.19 -2.15
CA ILE A 130 -5.81 2.47 -0.89
C ILE A 130 -7.23 1.90 -0.96
N LYS A 131 -7.44 0.75 -0.32
CA LYS A 131 -8.75 0.09 -0.32
C LYS A 131 -9.65 0.68 0.75
N PRO A 132 -10.98 0.56 0.63
CA PRO A 132 -11.92 0.95 1.70
C PRO A 132 -11.56 0.40 3.09
N SER A 133 -11.09 -0.85 3.17
CA SER A 133 -10.60 -1.47 4.42
C SER A 133 -9.43 -0.72 5.09
N ASP A 134 -8.70 0.10 4.33
CA ASP A 134 -7.54 0.85 4.79
C ASP A 134 -7.89 2.30 5.19
N TYR A 135 -9.14 2.74 5.00
CA TYR A 135 -9.50 4.15 5.14
C TYR A 135 -9.21 4.71 6.53
N ASP A 136 -9.42 3.93 7.59
CA ASP A 136 -9.11 4.34 8.95
C ASP A 136 -7.61 4.59 9.16
N ASN A 137 -6.74 3.77 8.55
CA ASN A 137 -5.28 3.94 8.59
C ASN A 137 -4.86 5.27 7.96
N PHE A 138 -5.55 5.69 6.90
CA PHE A 138 -5.34 6.98 6.22
C PHE A 138 -6.12 8.13 6.86
N ARG A 139 -6.90 7.88 7.92
CA ARG A 139 -7.80 8.87 8.56
C ARG A 139 -8.83 9.44 7.57
N ILE A 140 -9.25 8.62 6.61
CA ILE A 140 -10.32 8.95 5.66
C ILE A 140 -11.66 8.73 6.35
N THR A 141 -12.27 9.84 6.75
CA THR A 141 -13.54 9.88 7.51
C THR A 141 -14.72 10.38 6.67
N GLY A 142 -14.47 10.81 5.43
CA GLY A 142 -15.47 11.25 4.48
C GLY A 142 -14.83 11.82 3.23
N ARG A 143 -15.67 12.41 2.35
CA ARG A 143 -15.23 12.90 1.04
C ARG A 143 -14.02 13.84 1.08
N GLU A 144 -14.04 14.84 1.95
CA GLU A 144 -12.97 15.85 1.98
C GLU A 144 -11.61 15.23 2.34
N SER A 145 -11.57 14.36 3.37
CA SER A 145 -10.33 13.67 3.74
C SER A 145 -9.90 12.68 2.66
N ALA A 146 -10.83 11.96 2.02
CA ALA A 146 -10.54 11.11 0.87
C ALA A 146 -9.88 11.87 -0.30
N GLU A 147 -10.43 13.02 -0.69
CA GLU A 147 -9.88 13.87 -1.75
C GLU A 147 -8.49 14.41 -1.40
N LYS A 148 -8.27 14.84 -0.15
CA LYS A 148 -6.95 15.27 0.33
C LYS A 148 -5.92 14.14 0.27
N VAL A 149 -6.28 12.94 0.73
CA VAL A 149 -5.41 11.76 0.66
C VAL A 149 -5.09 11.39 -0.78
N ALA A 150 -6.10 11.26 -1.64
CA ALA A 150 -5.91 10.92 -3.05
C ALA A 150 -4.93 11.90 -3.73
N LYS A 151 -5.15 13.20 -3.54
CA LYS A 151 -4.26 14.24 -4.06
C LYS A 151 -2.84 14.15 -3.50
N ALA A 152 -2.68 13.90 -2.20
CA ALA A 152 -1.36 13.80 -1.60
C ALA A 152 -0.58 12.59 -2.12
N VAL A 153 -1.26 11.45 -2.26
CA VAL A 153 -0.65 10.19 -2.70
C VAL A 153 -0.35 10.20 -4.20
N GLU A 154 -1.20 10.79 -5.04
CA GLU A 154 -0.89 11.03 -6.47
C GLU A 154 0.38 11.87 -6.67
N ASN A 155 0.65 12.79 -5.75
CA ASN A 155 1.82 13.67 -5.81
C ASN A 155 3.04 13.11 -5.06
N ALA A 156 2.92 11.93 -4.43
CA ALA A 156 3.99 11.31 -3.67
C ALA A 156 5.13 10.84 -4.58
N LYS A 157 6.36 11.14 -4.18
CA LYS A 157 7.57 10.98 -4.98
C LYS A 157 8.44 9.83 -4.51
N TYR A 158 8.26 9.38 -3.28
CA TYR A 158 9.11 8.38 -2.64
C TYR A 158 8.30 7.19 -2.13
N THR A 159 7.21 6.82 -2.80
CA THR A 159 6.41 5.65 -2.46
C THR A 159 7.22 4.36 -2.60
N ARG A 160 6.80 3.31 -1.90
CA ARG A 160 7.39 1.97 -2.02
C ARG A 160 7.44 1.49 -3.46
N ALA A 161 6.37 1.72 -4.23
CA ALA A 161 6.30 1.35 -5.64
C ALA A 161 7.44 1.99 -6.45
N ILE A 162 7.71 3.28 -6.26
CA ILE A 162 8.82 3.98 -6.92
C ILE A 162 10.17 3.40 -6.47
N LEU A 163 10.33 3.12 -5.17
CA LEU A 163 11.58 2.55 -4.64
C LEU A 163 11.86 1.13 -5.12
N GLN A 164 10.84 0.31 -5.43
CA GLN A 164 11.05 -1.06 -5.93
C GLN A 164 11.85 -1.09 -7.24
N GLU A 165 11.61 -0.10 -8.09
CA GLU A 165 12.28 0.05 -9.40
C GLU A 165 13.75 0.47 -9.29
N MET A 166 14.21 0.93 -8.11
CA MET A 166 15.59 1.38 -7.90
C MET A 166 16.49 0.22 -7.46
N PRO A 167 17.66 -0.02 -8.08
CA PRO A 167 18.58 -1.08 -7.66
C PRO A 167 19.14 -0.79 -6.26
N GLY A 168 19.02 -1.72 -5.33
CA GLY A 168 19.57 -1.63 -3.98
C GLY A 168 20.77 -2.56 -3.78
N PHE A 169 21.51 -2.38 -2.69
CA PHE A 169 22.67 -3.24 -2.39
C PHE A 169 22.34 -4.74 -2.40
N MET A 170 21.18 -5.14 -1.90
CA MET A 170 20.77 -6.54 -1.88
C MET A 170 20.63 -7.15 -3.29
N ASP A 171 20.34 -6.33 -4.31
CA ASP A 171 20.26 -6.78 -5.71
C ASP A 171 21.66 -7.08 -6.28
N ASP A 172 22.66 -6.27 -5.89
CA ASP A 172 24.04 -6.37 -6.38
C ASP A 172 24.95 -7.23 -5.48
N MET A 173 24.48 -7.61 -4.28
CA MET A 173 25.29 -8.18 -3.20
C MET A 173 26.13 -9.38 -3.65
N ALA A 174 25.54 -10.31 -4.39
CA ALA A 174 26.25 -11.50 -4.88
C ALA A 174 27.51 -11.12 -5.68
N SER A 175 27.40 -10.16 -6.60
CA SER A 175 28.52 -9.70 -7.41
C SER A 175 29.60 -8.97 -6.59
N VAL A 176 29.19 -8.21 -5.58
CA VAL A 176 30.12 -7.49 -4.69
C VAL A 176 30.91 -8.48 -3.83
N LEU A 177 30.25 -9.52 -3.32
CA LEU A 177 30.88 -10.57 -2.53
C LEU A 177 31.84 -11.42 -3.37
N ASP A 178 31.47 -11.76 -4.61
CA ASP A 178 32.32 -12.50 -5.54
C ASP A 178 33.64 -11.76 -5.85
N ASN A 179 33.59 -10.43 -5.97
CA ASN A 179 34.79 -9.60 -6.22
C ASN A 179 35.84 -9.68 -5.11
N VAL A 180 35.44 -10.04 -3.89
CA VAL A 180 36.35 -10.25 -2.76
C VAL A 180 36.49 -11.73 -2.37
N GLY A 181 35.86 -12.64 -3.11
CA GLY A 181 35.89 -14.08 -2.85
C GLY A 181 35.24 -14.50 -1.53
N MET A 182 34.20 -13.78 -1.08
CA MET A 182 33.52 -14.05 0.19
C MET A 182 32.17 -14.74 -0.04
N SER A 183 31.85 -15.78 0.73
CA SER A 183 30.50 -16.36 0.70
C SER A 183 29.50 -15.50 1.47
N ILE A 184 28.21 -15.61 1.12
CA ILE A 184 27.13 -14.91 1.85
C ILE A 184 27.08 -15.29 3.33
N ASP A 185 27.29 -16.58 3.66
CA ASP A 185 27.30 -17.05 5.05
C ASP A 185 28.43 -16.40 5.84
N ARG A 186 29.63 -16.34 5.24
CA ARG A 186 30.77 -15.69 5.88
C ARG A 186 30.53 -14.19 6.05
N PHE A 187 29.97 -13.54 5.03
CA PHE A 187 29.64 -12.12 5.11
C PHE A 187 28.65 -11.83 6.24
N ASN A 188 27.58 -12.63 6.36
CA ASN A 188 26.59 -12.51 7.43
C ASN A 188 27.18 -12.71 8.83
N GLU A 189 28.08 -13.70 9.00
CA GLU A 189 28.83 -13.87 10.25
C GLU A 189 29.64 -12.62 10.60
N LEU A 190 30.35 -12.04 9.63
CA LEU A 190 31.21 -10.89 9.86
C LEU A 190 30.44 -9.59 10.09
N MET A 191 29.29 -9.39 9.44
CA MET A 191 28.43 -8.23 9.67
C MET A 191 27.98 -8.13 11.13
N ALA A 192 27.69 -9.26 11.77
CA ALA A 192 27.21 -9.32 13.15
C ALA A 192 28.32 -9.13 14.21
N LEU A 193 29.60 -9.14 13.80
CA LEU A 193 30.73 -9.02 14.71
C LEU A 193 31.22 -7.57 14.82
N PRO A 194 31.50 -7.08 16.05
CA PRO A 194 32.26 -5.85 16.27
C PRO A 194 33.59 -5.86 15.51
N ALA A 195 33.91 -4.75 14.86
CA ALA A 195 35.05 -4.67 13.95
C ALA A 195 36.43 -4.87 14.61
N ASP A 196 36.52 -4.66 15.92
CA ASP A 196 37.71 -4.92 16.74
C ASP A 196 37.96 -6.43 16.95
N LEU A 197 36.93 -7.27 16.83
CA LEU A 197 37.04 -8.73 16.91
C LEU A 197 37.36 -9.40 15.57
N LEU A 198 37.27 -8.65 14.47
CA LEU A 198 37.61 -9.14 13.13
C LEU A 198 39.13 -9.35 12.98
N SER A 199 39.54 -10.28 12.11
CA SER A 199 40.93 -10.35 11.67
C SER A 199 41.26 -9.18 10.71
N ASP A 200 42.55 -8.88 10.48
CA ASP A 200 42.94 -7.85 9.51
C ASP A 200 42.44 -8.16 8.10
N ALA A 201 42.45 -9.44 7.70
CA ALA A 201 41.94 -9.88 6.41
C ALA A 201 40.42 -9.72 6.31
N ASP A 202 39.68 -10.12 7.35
CA ASP A 202 38.22 -9.95 7.40
C ASP A 202 37.84 -8.47 7.39
N ARG A 203 38.54 -7.61 8.13
CA ARG A 203 38.34 -6.16 8.11
C ARG A 203 38.55 -5.58 6.71
N ALA A 204 39.65 -5.96 6.05
CA ALA A 204 39.95 -5.49 4.70
C ALA A 204 38.87 -5.91 3.69
N ALA A 205 38.39 -7.15 3.77
CA ALA A 205 37.33 -7.66 2.90
C ALA A 205 35.98 -6.98 3.17
N MET A 206 35.56 -6.86 4.43
CA MET A 206 34.35 -6.13 4.83
C MET A 206 34.40 -4.66 4.39
N LYS A 207 35.55 -4.02 4.54
CA LYS A 207 35.76 -2.65 4.08
C LYS A 207 35.65 -2.54 2.57
N ALA A 208 36.24 -3.45 1.81
CA ALA A 208 36.15 -3.47 0.35
C ALA A 208 34.70 -3.64 -0.13
N ILE A 209 33.92 -4.54 0.49
CA ILE A 209 32.48 -4.72 0.20
C ILE A 209 31.73 -3.41 0.48
N ARG A 210 31.96 -2.80 1.65
CA ARG A 210 31.23 -1.58 2.04
C ARG A 210 31.60 -0.36 1.19
N ASP A 211 32.87 -0.22 0.81
CA ASP A 211 33.37 0.89 -0.02
C ASP A 211 32.93 0.75 -1.49
N ALA A 212 32.56 -0.46 -1.95
CA ALA A 212 31.98 -0.66 -3.27
C ALA A 212 30.58 -0.03 -3.42
N ILE A 213 29.91 0.24 -2.30
CA ILE A 213 28.57 0.85 -2.27
C ILE A 213 28.72 2.37 -2.41
N PRO A 214 28.15 3.01 -3.46
CA PRO A 214 28.32 4.44 -3.68
C PRO A 214 27.82 5.30 -2.52
N MET A 215 28.61 6.31 -2.16
CA MET A 215 28.22 7.36 -1.23
C MET A 215 27.00 8.14 -1.76
N PRO A 216 26.08 8.57 -0.87
CA PRO A 216 24.94 9.35 -1.29
C PRO A 216 25.34 10.73 -1.82
N THR A 217 24.58 11.20 -2.80
CA THR A 217 24.67 12.55 -3.35
C THR A 217 23.46 13.37 -2.90
N GLU A 218 23.39 14.64 -3.28
CA GLU A 218 22.21 15.46 -3.00
C GLU A 218 20.93 14.97 -3.73
N GLU A 219 21.09 14.08 -4.72
CA GLU A 219 19.99 13.49 -5.48
C GLU A 219 19.62 12.07 -5.00
N THR A 220 20.37 11.52 -4.06
CA THR A 220 20.05 10.23 -3.46
C THR A 220 18.87 10.37 -2.50
N ILE A 221 17.87 9.51 -2.65
CA ILE A 221 16.76 9.40 -1.70
C ILE A 221 17.28 8.67 -0.46
N MET A 222 17.40 9.41 0.64
CA MET A 222 17.76 8.89 1.95
C MET A 222 16.51 8.54 2.75
N GLN A 223 16.66 7.67 3.74
CA GLN A 223 15.62 7.25 4.64
C GLN A 223 16.08 7.33 6.10
N LYS A 224 15.22 7.88 6.95
CA LYS A 224 15.35 7.83 8.42
C LYS A 224 14.12 7.15 9.00
N VAL A 225 14.33 6.11 9.78
CA VAL A 225 13.27 5.52 10.61
C VAL A 225 13.28 6.22 11.98
N ILE A 226 12.08 6.58 12.46
CA ILE A 226 11.86 7.30 13.72
C ILE A 226 10.81 6.55 14.56
N PRO A 227 10.88 6.66 15.90
CA PRO A 227 9.87 6.11 16.79
C PRO A 227 8.48 6.68 16.49
N GLN A 228 7.42 5.93 16.79
CA GLN A 228 6.04 6.38 16.61
C GLN A 228 5.76 7.71 17.32
N GLY A 229 6.27 7.87 18.55
CA GLY A 229 6.11 9.10 19.34
C GLY A 229 6.75 10.35 18.73
N ASP A 230 7.73 10.19 17.84
CA ASP A 230 8.44 11.31 17.22
C ASP A 230 7.73 11.89 15.99
N ILE A 231 6.76 11.18 15.42
CA ILE A 231 5.99 11.63 14.24
C ILE A 231 5.37 13.00 14.51
N ALA A 232 4.71 13.15 15.67
CA ALA A 232 4.07 14.41 16.07
C ALA A 232 5.08 15.58 16.20
N ASN A 233 6.31 15.30 16.63
CA ASN A 233 7.36 16.31 16.79
C ASN A 233 7.84 16.87 15.44
N TYR A 234 7.83 16.04 14.38
CA TYR A 234 8.12 16.51 13.02
C TYR A 234 6.96 17.29 12.40
N ILE A 235 5.72 16.86 12.66
CA ILE A 235 4.51 17.54 12.15
C ILE A 235 4.31 18.91 12.82
N SER A 236 4.58 19.01 14.12
CA SER A 236 4.51 20.27 14.88
C SER A 236 5.61 21.26 14.47
N GLY A 237 6.71 20.76 13.89
CA GLY A 237 7.90 21.55 13.58
C GLY A 237 8.87 21.73 14.75
N GLU A 238 8.67 21.02 15.86
CA GLU A 238 9.66 20.91 16.92
C GLU A 238 10.97 20.31 16.35
N TYR A 239 10.85 19.28 15.52
CA TYR A 239 11.95 18.69 14.78
C TYR A 239 11.98 19.17 13.33
N LYS A 240 13.11 19.76 12.93
CA LYS A 240 13.26 20.47 11.64
C LYS A 240 14.23 19.82 10.65
N GLY A 241 14.88 18.73 11.04
CA GLY A 241 15.88 18.05 10.23
C GLY A 241 16.21 16.68 10.78
N VAL A 242 16.87 15.86 9.97
CA VAL A 242 17.18 14.46 10.28
C VAL A 242 18.60 14.33 10.80
N GLY A 243 18.86 13.39 11.71
CA GLY A 243 20.21 13.11 12.22
C GLY A 243 20.40 11.65 12.62
N GLY A 244 21.60 11.34 13.11
CA GLY A 244 21.99 9.98 13.47
C GLY A 244 22.10 9.06 12.26
N HIS A 245 21.86 7.77 12.49
CA HIS A 245 21.95 6.73 11.46
C HIS A 245 20.80 6.82 10.46
N ILE A 246 21.12 6.67 9.18
CA ILE A 246 20.23 6.73 8.02
C ILE A 246 20.66 5.72 6.96
N THR A 247 19.77 5.41 6.03
CA THR A 247 20.04 4.49 4.89
C THR A 247 19.72 5.19 3.57
N LYS A 248 20.24 4.68 2.45
CA LYS A 248 19.64 5.01 1.14
C LYS A 248 18.31 4.25 1.06
N ALA A 249 17.24 4.90 0.63
CA ALA A 249 15.91 4.29 0.61
C ALA A 249 15.84 3.03 -0.27
N GLN A 250 16.59 3.01 -1.38
CA GLN A 250 16.69 1.85 -2.28
C GLN A 250 17.35 0.62 -1.62
N ASP A 251 18.24 0.79 -0.63
CA ASP A 251 18.95 -0.32 0.02
C ASP A 251 18.09 -1.04 1.08
N VAL A 252 16.91 -0.48 1.38
CA VAL A 252 15.95 -0.99 2.37
C VAL A 252 14.56 -1.20 1.76
N LYS A 253 14.43 -1.15 0.43
CA LYS A 253 13.14 -1.23 -0.29
C LYS A 253 12.38 -2.54 -0.03
N GLN A 254 13.08 -3.60 0.36
CA GLN A 254 12.53 -4.92 0.68
C GLN A 254 11.89 -5.00 2.07
N LEU A 255 12.14 -4.04 2.97
CA LEU A 255 11.60 -4.02 4.32
C LEU A 255 10.19 -3.42 4.30
N LYS A 256 9.15 -4.24 4.57
CA LYS A 256 7.76 -3.87 4.26
C LYS A 256 6.91 -3.52 5.47
N ASN A 257 7.24 -4.05 6.64
CA ASN A 257 6.47 -3.85 7.86
C ASN A 257 7.36 -3.41 9.02
N TYR A 258 6.72 -3.04 10.13
CA TYR A 258 7.39 -2.65 11.37
C TYR A 258 8.50 -3.63 11.77
N ASP A 259 8.19 -4.93 11.88
CA ASP A 259 9.10 -5.92 12.46
C ASP A 259 10.32 -6.15 11.56
N ASP A 260 10.13 -6.20 10.24
CA ASP A 260 11.22 -6.29 9.27
C ASP A 260 12.15 -5.09 9.41
N ILE A 261 11.59 -3.88 9.50
CA ILE A 261 12.37 -2.65 9.66
C ILE A 261 13.12 -2.65 11.00
N TYR A 262 12.43 -2.96 12.10
CA TYR A 262 13.00 -2.97 13.44
C TYR A 262 14.18 -3.94 13.55
N ASN A 263 13.99 -5.18 13.08
CA ASN A 263 15.00 -6.23 13.19
C ASN A 263 16.18 -6.01 12.22
N SER A 264 15.92 -5.55 11.00
CA SER A 264 16.97 -5.36 9.99
C SER A 264 17.78 -4.09 10.17
N LEU A 265 17.17 -3.04 10.73
CA LEU A 265 17.89 -1.82 11.08
C LEU A 265 18.48 -1.84 12.49
N ARG A 266 18.26 -2.94 13.25
CA ARG A 266 18.74 -3.10 14.63
C ARG A 266 18.36 -1.91 15.50
N LEU A 267 17.07 -1.61 15.55
CA LEU A 267 16.51 -0.50 16.32
C LEU A 267 16.40 -0.81 17.82
N ASP A 268 17.00 -1.92 18.28
CA ASP A 268 16.97 -2.50 19.62
C ASP A 268 18.10 -2.01 20.56
N TYR A 269 18.56 -0.76 20.40
CA TYR A 269 19.50 -0.16 21.36
C TYR A 269 18.90 -0.11 22.77
N VAL A 270 19.74 -0.22 23.82
CA VAL A 270 19.29 -0.29 25.23
C VAL A 270 18.38 0.87 25.64
N ASP A 271 18.63 2.07 25.13
CA ASP A 271 17.86 3.28 25.41
C ASP A 271 17.03 3.73 24.19
N SER A 272 16.64 2.78 23.35
CA SER A 272 15.83 3.04 22.18
C SER A 272 14.39 3.37 22.57
N ASP A 273 13.81 4.40 21.94
CA ASP A 273 12.40 4.75 22.09
C ASP A 273 11.47 3.85 21.25
N PHE A 274 12.02 2.97 20.40
CA PHE A 274 11.24 2.00 19.65
C PHE A 274 10.77 0.87 20.58
N ASN A 275 9.48 0.56 20.55
CA ASN A 275 8.89 -0.48 21.40
C ASN A 275 8.03 -1.45 20.59
N PRO A 276 8.59 -2.58 20.08
CA PRO A 276 7.86 -3.54 19.27
C PRO A 276 6.62 -4.14 19.98
N ALA A 277 6.56 -4.11 21.32
CA ALA A 277 5.43 -4.64 22.06
C ALA A 277 4.20 -3.72 22.02
N THR A 278 4.40 -2.41 21.97
CA THR A 278 3.31 -1.42 22.07
C THR A 278 3.13 -0.56 20.83
N ASP A 279 4.17 -0.39 20.03
CA ASP A 279 4.10 0.40 18.81
C ASP A 279 3.21 -0.30 17.77
N GLU A 280 2.42 0.51 17.06
CA GLU A 280 1.55 0.06 15.96
C GLU A 280 2.22 0.30 14.61
N CYS A 281 3.13 1.28 14.55
CA CYS A 281 3.88 1.66 13.37
C CYS A 281 5.27 2.22 13.71
N VAL A 282 6.12 2.34 12.68
CA VAL A 282 7.29 3.23 12.71
C VAL A 282 7.04 4.43 11.81
N GLY A 283 7.62 5.57 12.17
CA GLY A 283 7.71 6.70 11.25
C GLY A 283 8.89 6.50 10.29
N VAL A 284 8.70 6.84 9.02
CA VAL A 284 9.74 6.75 8.00
C VAL A 284 9.80 8.05 7.20
N ILE A 285 10.89 8.79 7.36
CA ILE A 285 11.16 10.02 6.61
C ILE A 285 11.99 9.65 5.38
N ARG A 286 11.45 9.87 4.18
CA ARG A 286 12.17 9.75 2.91
C ARG A 286 12.49 11.13 2.37
N PHE A 287 13.77 11.40 2.11
CA PHE A 287 14.23 12.76 1.86
C PHE A 287 15.46 12.83 0.97
N LYS A 288 15.63 13.97 0.31
CA LYS A 288 16.91 14.42 -0.24
C LYS A 288 17.47 15.54 0.64
N THR A 289 18.78 15.75 0.62
CA THR A 289 19.43 16.78 1.43
C THR A 289 20.49 17.56 0.64
N PRO A 290 20.61 18.89 0.82
CA PRO A 290 21.76 19.65 0.30
C PRO A 290 23.04 19.42 1.13
N ASN A 291 22.98 18.61 2.19
CA ASN A 291 24.09 18.36 3.09
C ASN A 291 24.69 16.96 2.90
N ALA A 292 24.72 16.44 1.66
CA ALA A 292 25.27 15.11 1.37
C ALA A 292 26.73 14.95 1.84
N SER A 293 27.53 16.02 1.79
CA SER A 293 28.91 16.05 2.31
C SER A 293 29.05 15.83 3.82
N ARG A 294 27.93 15.90 4.57
CA ARG A 294 27.89 15.63 6.02
C ARG A 294 27.45 14.21 6.33
N ILE A 295 27.26 13.36 5.32
CA ILE A 295 26.94 11.95 5.49
C ILE A 295 28.23 11.13 5.36
N GLU A 296 28.48 10.22 6.29
CA GLU A 296 29.64 9.34 6.28
C GLU A 296 29.27 7.88 6.55
N ILE A 297 30.20 6.97 6.25
CA ILE A 297 30.10 5.58 6.68
C ILE A 297 30.55 5.52 8.14
N PRO A 298 29.77 4.93 9.07
CA PRO A 298 30.10 4.92 10.49
C PRO A 298 31.15 3.84 10.81
N TYR A 299 32.36 4.00 10.26
CA TYR A 299 33.49 3.14 10.58
C TYR A 299 34.02 3.44 11.99
N SER A 300 34.23 2.39 12.78
CA SER A 300 34.95 2.50 14.05
C SER A 300 36.45 2.70 13.84
N GLN A 301 37.19 2.94 14.92
CA GLN A 301 38.65 3.08 14.89
C GLN A 301 39.34 1.85 14.27
N ALA A 302 38.83 0.64 14.54
CA ALA A 302 39.35 -0.59 13.96
C ALA A 302 39.21 -0.65 12.42
N MET A 303 38.24 0.08 11.86
CA MET A 303 38.00 0.21 10.41
C MET A 303 38.57 1.50 9.82
N GLY A 304 39.38 2.24 10.59
CA GLY A 304 40.00 3.49 10.16
C GLY A 304 39.09 4.73 10.22
N GLY A 305 37.94 4.64 10.89
CA GLY A 305 37.04 5.77 11.15
C GLY A 305 37.08 6.25 12.60
N ASN A 306 36.10 7.07 12.98
CA ASN A 306 36.00 7.66 14.32
C ASN A 306 34.63 7.42 14.99
N ALA A 307 33.77 6.61 14.39
CA ALA A 307 32.45 6.33 14.95
C ALA A 307 32.57 5.48 16.22
N VAL A 308 31.80 5.85 17.24
CA VAL A 308 31.76 5.18 18.54
C VAL A 308 30.31 4.89 18.87
N GLY A 309 30.03 3.65 19.28
CA GLY A 309 28.70 3.19 19.66
C GLY A 309 28.78 1.89 20.46
N GLY A 310 27.76 1.63 21.28
CA GLY A 310 27.57 0.33 21.94
C GLY A 310 26.73 -0.61 21.08
N PRO A 311 26.59 -1.89 21.46
CA PRO A 311 25.72 -2.84 20.75
C PRO A 311 24.31 -2.25 20.55
N PRO A 312 23.68 -2.47 19.38
CA PRO A 312 24.08 -3.33 18.26
C PRO A 312 25.09 -2.75 17.26
N PHE A 313 25.71 -1.59 17.52
CA PHE A 313 26.74 -1.03 16.65
C PHE A 313 27.98 -1.94 16.55
N THR A 314 28.38 -2.28 15.32
CA THR A 314 29.59 -3.09 15.04
C THR A 314 30.74 -2.27 14.46
N GLY A 315 30.45 -1.10 13.90
CA GLY A 315 31.45 -0.19 13.33
C GLY A 315 32.06 -0.65 12.01
N ASN A 316 31.48 -1.66 11.35
CA ASN A 316 31.91 -2.17 10.04
C ASN A 316 31.18 -1.49 8.86
N GLY A 317 30.23 -0.59 9.12
CA GLY A 317 29.47 0.15 8.11
C GLY A 317 28.18 -0.54 7.63
N PHE A 318 27.83 -1.67 8.21
CA PHE A 318 26.55 -2.36 8.05
C PHE A 318 25.81 -2.45 9.39
N THR A 319 24.48 -2.64 9.35
CA THR A 319 23.73 -3.03 10.54
C THR A 319 24.09 -4.45 10.96
N ALA A 320 23.99 -4.76 12.25
CA ALA A 320 24.25 -6.10 12.78
C ALA A 320 23.04 -7.03 12.65
N ALA A 321 22.30 -6.95 11.54
CA ALA A 321 21.11 -7.75 11.32
C ALA A 321 21.45 -9.24 11.22
N THR A 322 20.61 -10.09 11.83
CA THR A 322 20.79 -11.55 11.84
C THR A 322 19.69 -12.29 11.09
N ASN A 323 18.77 -11.56 10.44
CA ASN A 323 17.67 -12.09 9.66
C ASN A 323 17.98 -12.19 8.16
N GLY A 324 19.27 -12.30 7.80
CA GLY A 324 19.74 -12.41 6.42
C GLY A 324 19.69 -11.11 5.61
N GLN A 325 19.32 -9.99 6.24
CA GLN A 325 19.36 -8.67 5.60
C GLN A 325 20.75 -8.05 5.77
N ALA A 326 21.29 -7.50 4.69
CA ALA A 326 22.53 -6.75 4.71
C ALA A 326 22.25 -5.29 4.41
N ILE A 327 22.24 -4.44 5.44
CA ILE A 327 21.85 -3.04 5.31
C ILE A 327 23.08 -2.13 5.44
N PRO A 328 23.49 -1.45 4.35
CA PRO A 328 24.54 -0.45 4.42
C PRO A 328 24.07 0.75 5.24
N GLU A 329 24.84 1.09 6.26
CA GLU A 329 24.49 2.18 7.16
C GLU A 329 25.30 3.44 6.85
N PHE A 330 24.67 4.60 7.03
CA PHE A 330 25.30 5.90 6.97
C PHE A 330 24.97 6.71 8.23
N LEU A 331 25.85 7.65 8.58
CA LEU A 331 25.71 8.50 9.75
C LEU A 331 25.78 9.98 9.35
N CYS A 332 24.86 10.78 9.88
CA CYS A 332 24.89 12.22 9.72
C CYS A 332 25.87 12.87 10.73
N LYS A 333 26.82 13.67 10.24
CA LYS A 333 27.60 14.61 11.06
C LYS A 333 26.72 15.76 11.52
N ASN A 334 26.09 15.60 12.68
CA ASN A 334 25.00 16.44 13.19
C ASN A 334 23.74 16.40 12.30
N ARG A 335 22.68 17.13 12.64
CA ARG A 335 21.43 17.16 11.85
C ARG A 335 21.59 17.76 10.45
N VAL A 336 21.09 17.10 9.42
CA VAL A 336 21.05 17.56 8.03
C VAL A 336 19.71 18.22 7.70
N ALA A 337 19.76 19.21 6.80
CA ALA A 337 18.56 19.87 6.29
C ALA A 337 17.80 18.99 5.29
N LEU A 338 16.49 19.19 5.19
CA LEU A 338 15.61 18.51 4.25
C LEU A 338 15.40 19.40 3.01
N LYS A 339 15.43 18.81 1.81
CA LYS A 339 14.88 19.47 0.61
C LYS A 339 13.34 19.50 0.73
N ASP A 340 12.73 20.49 0.07
CA ASP A 340 11.28 20.63 0.01
C ASP A 340 10.63 19.39 -0.62
N GLY A 341 9.48 18.98 -0.10
CA GLY A 341 8.80 17.77 -0.54
C GLY A 341 9.43 16.46 -0.04
N ALA A 342 10.19 16.48 1.07
CA ALA A 342 10.48 15.26 1.80
C ALA A 342 9.18 14.68 2.39
N GLU A 343 9.08 13.36 2.50
CA GLU A 343 7.82 12.68 2.83
C GLU A 343 7.98 11.90 4.13
N LEU A 344 6.97 12.00 5.00
CA LEU A 344 6.88 11.24 6.25
C LEU A 344 5.75 10.22 6.11
N TYR A 345 6.11 8.95 6.26
CA TYR A 345 5.23 7.81 6.22
C TYR A 345 5.07 7.18 7.59
N MET A 346 3.92 6.54 7.83
CA MET A 346 3.78 5.48 8.84
C MET A 346 3.86 4.13 8.13
N ILE A 347 4.67 3.23 8.67
CA ILE A 347 4.70 1.82 8.24
C ILE A 347 4.23 0.95 9.40
N THR A 348 3.09 0.30 9.21
CA THR A 348 2.40 -0.50 10.24
C THR A 348 2.95 -1.93 10.32
N LYS A 349 2.49 -2.67 11.33
CA LYS A 349 2.85 -4.09 11.54
C LYS A 349 2.37 -5.04 10.44
N ASP A 350 1.20 -4.78 9.86
CA ASP A 350 0.68 -5.51 8.70
C ASP A 350 1.29 -5.03 7.36
N GLY A 351 2.08 -3.97 7.40
CA GLY A 351 2.89 -3.50 6.27
C GLY A 351 2.23 -2.44 5.39
N ALA A 352 1.11 -1.86 5.83
CA ALA A 352 0.53 -0.67 5.21
C ALA A 352 1.56 0.48 5.21
N GLU A 353 1.64 1.18 4.09
CA GLU A 353 2.49 2.37 3.93
C GLU A 353 1.58 3.58 3.78
N ILE A 354 1.54 4.43 4.80
CA ILE A 354 0.59 5.53 4.91
C ILE A 354 1.38 6.82 4.81
N LEU A 355 1.18 7.61 3.75
CA LEU A 355 1.74 8.97 3.70
C LEU A 355 1.00 9.84 4.71
N VAL A 356 1.72 10.47 5.64
CA VAL A 356 1.11 11.27 6.72
C VAL A 356 1.36 12.75 6.53
N ALA A 357 2.56 13.12 6.08
CA ALA A 357 2.92 14.52 5.96
C ALA A 357 4.02 14.76 4.92
N VAL A 358 4.06 15.98 4.38
CA VAL A 358 5.06 16.43 3.42
C VAL A 358 5.80 17.64 3.97
N TYR A 359 7.12 17.58 3.97
CA TYR A 359 7.98 18.67 4.41
C TYR A 359 7.82 19.88 3.51
N ASN A 360 7.41 20.99 4.11
CA ASN A 360 7.34 22.28 3.46
C ASN A 360 8.48 23.17 3.99
N LYS A 361 9.38 23.57 3.09
CA LYS A 361 10.57 24.36 3.42
C LYS A 361 10.22 25.77 3.92
N VAL A 362 9.09 26.34 3.49
CA VAL A 362 8.67 27.70 3.90
C VAL A 362 8.20 27.69 5.34
N SER A 363 7.36 26.73 5.74
CA SER A 363 6.92 26.55 7.12
C SER A 363 7.94 25.83 8.00
N ALA A 364 8.98 25.23 7.39
CA ALA A 364 10.06 24.50 8.04
C ALA A 364 9.59 23.34 8.93
N ARG A 365 8.51 22.65 8.51
CA ARG A 365 7.94 21.48 9.18
C ARG A 365 7.32 20.51 8.18
N PHE A 366 6.98 19.31 8.63
CA PHE A 366 6.11 18.41 7.90
C PHE A 366 4.66 18.87 8.05
N VAL A 367 4.01 19.22 6.94
CA VAL A 367 2.59 19.60 6.90
C VAL A 367 1.79 18.33 6.71
N ASP A 368 0.83 18.09 7.62
CA ASP A 368 -0.07 16.93 7.54
C ASP A 368 -0.83 16.94 6.22
N ILE A 369 -1.00 15.80 5.56
CA ILE A 369 -1.70 15.72 4.27
C ILE A 369 -3.19 16.06 4.37
N LEU A 370 -3.75 16.08 5.59
CA LEU A 370 -5.13 16.46 5.87
C LEU A 370 -5.30 17.93 6.31
N GLU A 371 -4.21 18.67 6.50
CA GLU A 371 -4.25 20.13 6.71
C GLU A 371 -4.64 20.82 5.40
#